data_AF-A0A8F5VBK5-F1
#
_entry.id   AF-A0A8F5VBK5-F1
#
_cell.length_a   1.000
_cell.length_b   1.000
_cell.length_c   1.000
_cell.angle_alpha   90.00
_cell.angle_beta   90.00
_cell.angle_gamma   90.00
#
_symmetry.space_group_name_H-M   'P 1'
#
loop_
_entity.id
_entity.type
_entity.pdbx_description
1 polymer ?
#
loop_
_entity_poly.entity_id
_entity_poly.type
_entity_poly.pdbx_seq_one_letter_code
_entity_poly.pdbx_strand_id
1 'polypeptide(L)'
;MSRRGTAEEKTAKSDPIYRNRLVNMLVNRILKHGKKSLAYQIIYRAMKKIQQKTETNPLSVLRQAIRGVTPDIAVKARRVGGSTHQVPIEIGSTQGKALAIRWLLGASRKRPGRNMAFKLSSELVDAAKGSGDAIRKKEETHRMAEANRAFAHFR
;
A
#
# COMPACT_ATOMS: atom_id res chain seq x y z
N MET A 1 -6.29 20.41 7.75
CA MET A 1 -6.72 19.71 8.98
C MET A 1 -8.11 20.16 9.30
N SER A 2 -9.00 19.33 9.86
CA SER A 2 -10.10 19.97 10.55
C SER A 2 -10.92 19.12 11.54
N ARG A 3 -11.48 19.89 12.46
CA ARG A 3 -12.71 19.69 13.23
C ARG A 3 -13.94 20.38 12.59
N ARG A 4 -13.79 21.09 11.45
CA ARG A 4 -14.83 21.97 10.85
C ARG A 4 -14.92 21.95 9.30
N GLY A 5 -13.81 22.00 8.55
CA GLY A 5 -13.80 22.00 7.07
C GLY A 5 -13.20 20.74 6.42
N THR A 6 -13.80 20.23 5.35
CA THR A 6 -13.20 19.18 4.53
C THR A 6 -11.94 19.70 3.85
N ALA A 7 -10.87 18.90 3.84
CA ALA A 7 -9.64 19.27 3.13
C ALA A 7 -9.85 19.16 1.62
N GLU A 8 -9.40 20.15 0.87
CA GLU A 8 -9.45 20.13 -0.59
C GLU A 8 -8.56 19.00 -1.15
N GLU A 9 -9.05 18.33 -2.19
CA GLU A 9 -8.33 17.23 -2.83
C GLU A 9 -7.26 17.77 -3.79
N LYS A 10 -6.00 17.38 -3.55
CA LYS A 10 -4.88 17.82 -4.40
C LYS A 10 -4.86 17.05 -5.71
N THR A 11 -4.61 17.73 -6.81
CA THR A 11 -4.47 17.10 -8.14
C THR A 11 -3.29 16.13 -8.17
N ALA A 12 -3.59 14.88 -8.54
CA ALA A 12 -2.58 13.82 -8.64
C ALA A 12 -1.76 13.99 -9.92
N LYS A 13 -0.48 14.37 -9.77
CA LYS A 13 0.48 14.38 -10.87
C LYS A 13 0.70 12.95 -11.41
N SER A 14 0.98 12.84 -12.70
CA SER A 14 1.34 11.58 -13.34
C SER A 14 2.85 11.38 -13.36
N ASP A 15 3.29 10.13 -13.43
CA ASP A 15 4.70 9.77 -13.57
C ASP A 15 5.28 10.28 -14.92
N PRO A 16 6.52 10.80 -14.98
CA PRO A 16 7.09 11.30 -16.24
C PRO A 16 7.27 10.25 -17.33
N ILE A 17 7.62 9.01 -16.97
CA ILE A 17 7.96 7.95 -17.93
C ILE A 17 6.69 7.17 -18.30
N TYR A 18 6.00 6.62 -17.30
CA TYR A 18 4.84 5.76 -17.52
C TYR A 18 3.52 6.52 -17.61
N ARG A 19 3.52 7.85 -17.40
CA ARG A 19 2.33 8.72 -17.37
C ARG A 19 1.22 8.21 -16.45
N ASN A 20 1.61 7.48 -15.40
CA ASN A 20 0.69 6.78 -14.51
C ASN A 20 0.66 7.41 -13.12
N ARG A 21 -0.54 7.71 -12.61
CA ARG A 21 -0.76 8.27 -11.26
C ARG A 21 -0.30 7.32 -10.16
N LEU A 22 -0.46 6.02 -10.35
CA LEU A 22 -0.17 5.01 -9.33
C LEU A 22 1.35 4.82 -9.12
N VAL A 23 2.14 4.94 -10.19
CA VAL A 23 3.60 4.98 -10.09
C VAL A 23 4.04 6.23 -9.33
N ASN A 24 3.50 7.40 -9.67
CA ASN A 24 3.84 8.64 -8.94
C ASN A 24 3.43 8.59 -7.46
N MET A 25 2.30 7.94 -7.12
CA MET A 25 1.94 7.70 -5.71
C MET A 25 2.99 6.85 -4.98
N LEU A 26 3.50 5.79 -5.62
CA LEU A 26 4.56 4.95 -5.07
C LEU A 26 5.87 5.75 -4.89
N VAL A 27 6.25 6.58 -5.86
CA VAL A 27 7.42 7.48 -5.80
C VAL A 27 7.33 8.43 -4.61
N ASN A 28 6.18 9.07 -4.40
CA ASN A 28 6.02 10.01 -3.30
C ASN A 28 6.05 9.32 -1.93
N ARG A 29 5.68 8.03 -1.84
CA ARG A 29 5.68 7.27 -0.58
C ARG A 29 7.02 6.59 -0.28
N ILE A 30 7.84 6.27 -1.29
CA ILE A 30 9.20 5.76 -1.06
C ILE A 30 10.19 6.88 -0.69
N LEU A 31 9.88 8.11 -1.10
CA LEU A 31 10.68 9.32 -0.88
C LEU A 31 11.12 9.46 0.59
N LYS A 32 12.41 9.76 0.78
CA LYS A 32 13.00 10.14 2.07
C LYS A 32 13.85 11.39 1.90
N HIS A 33 13.83 12.27 2.91
CA HIS A 33 14.61 13.51 2.94
C HIS A 33 14.47 14.38 1.68
N GLY A 34 13.30 14.37 1.02
CA GLY A 34 13.08 15.15 -0.21
C GLY A 34 13.84 14.66 -1.45
N LYS A 35 14.60 13.56 -1.39
CA LYS A 35 15.45 13.07 -2.49
C LYS A 35 14.65 12.40 -3.60
N LYS A 36 13.95 13.19 -4.43
CA LYS A 36 13.02 12.68 -5.44
C LYS A 36 13.72 12.00 -6.62
N SER A 37 14.88 12.49 -7.03
CA SER A 37 15.72 11.84 -8.05
C SER A 37 16.07 10.40 -7.65
N LEU A 38 16.52 10.20 -6.41
CA LEU A 38 16.86 8.88 -5.89
C LEU A 38 15.63 7.95 -5.81
N ALA A 39 14.47 8.48 -5.41
CA ALA A 39 13.22 7.72 -5.37
C ALA A 39 12.82 7.19 -6.76
N TYR A 40 12.91 8.03 -7.80
CA TYR A 40 12.69 7.62 -9.18
C TYR A 40 13.68 6.55 -9.62
N GLN A 41 14.97 6.72 -9.35
CA GLN A 41 16.00 5.74 -9.68
C GLN A 41 15.70 4.37 -9.06
N ILE A 42 15.29 4.33 -7.79
CA ILE A 42 14.96 3.07 -7.10
C ILE A 42 13.77 2.38 -7.78
N ILE A 43 12.70 3.12 -8.07
CA ILE A 43 11.48 2.56 -8.65
C ILE A 43 11.73 2.07 -10.07
N TYR A 44 12.38 2.86 -10.92
CA TYR A 44 12.64 2.43 -12.30
C TYR A 44 13.60 1.25 -12.37
N ARG A 45 14.61 1.19 -11.49
CA ARG A 45 15.48 0.00 -11.36
C ARG A 45 14.68 -1.22 -10.87
N ALA A 46 13.73 -1.04 -9.97
CA ALA A 46 12.85 -2.12 -9.52
C ALA A 46 11.94 -2.62 -10.65
N MET A 47 11.30 -1.72 -11.41
CA MET A 47 10.46 -2.07 -12.56
C MET A 47 11.25 -2.83 -13.63
N LYS A 48 12.48 -2.39 -13.93
CA LYS A 48 13.39 -3.11 -14.84
C LYS A 48 13.69 -4.53 -14.34
N LYS A 49 13.92 -4.69 -13.04
CA LYS A 49 14.15 -6.02 -12.43
C LYS A 49 12.91 -6.91 -12.44
N ILE A 50 11.72 -6.34 -12.32
CA ILE A 50 10.46 -7.08 -12.47
C ILE A 50 10.36 -7.60 -13.91
N GLN A 51 10.52 -6.72 -14.90
CA GLN A 51 10.49 -7.09 -16.31
C GLN A 51 11.51 -8.20 -16.65
N GLN A 52 12.72 -8.14 -16.09
CA GLN A 52 13.75 -9.17 -16.28
C GLN A 52 13.39 -10.52 -15.63
N LYS A 53 12.61 -10.54 -14.56
CA LYS A 53 12.26 -11.76 -13.82
C LYS A 53 11.00 -12.44 -14.34
N THR A 54 10.02 -11.65 -14.76
CA THR A 54 8.68 -12.16 -15.08
C THR A 54 8.35 -12.08 -16.56
N GLU A 55 9.14 -11.36 -17.36
CA GLU A 55 8.90 -11.08 -18.80
C GLU A 55 7.57 -10.38 -19.12
N THR A 56 6.69 -10.23 -18.13
CA THR A 56 5.43 -9.50 -18.18
C THR A 56 5.62 -8.00 -17.96
N ASN A 57 4.68 -7.21 -18.47
CA ASN A 57 4.63 -5.77 -18.24
C ASN A 57 4.62 -5.42 -16.72
N PRO A 58 5.62 -4.67 -16.20
CA PRO A 58 5.75 -4.35 -14.77
C PRO A 58 4.61 -3.46 -14.25
N LEU A 59 3.95 -2.69 -15.11
CA LEU A 59 2.77 -1.93 -14.72
C LEU A 59 1.59 -2.84 -14.39
N SER A 60 1.47 -3.98 -15.09
CA SER A 60 0.44 -4.97 -14.78
C SER A 60 0.71 -5.62 -13.43
N VAL A 61 1.95 -6.06 -13.20
CA VAL A 61 2.40 -6.63 -11.93
C VAL A 61 2.17 -5.67 -10.77
N LEU A 62 2.49 -4.38 -10.95
CA LEU A 62 2.26 -3.35 -9.92
C LEU A 62 0.77 -3.19 -9.59
N ARG A 63 -0.12 -3.17 -10.61
CA ARG A 63 -1.57 -3.11 -10.39
C ARG A 63 -2.08 -4.34 -9.66
N GLN A 64 -1.61 -5.52 -10.06
CA GLN A 64 -1.98 -6.79 -9.44
C GLN A 64 -1.53 -6.86 -7.99
N ALA A 65 -0.27 -6.51 -7.69
CA ALA A 65 0.25 -6.45 -6.34
C ALA A 65 -0.55 -5.51 -5.44
N ILE A 66 -0.84 -4.29 -5.92
CA ILE A 66 -1.64 -3.33 -5.15
C ILE A 66 -3.06 -3.82 -4.94
N ARG A 67 -3.71 -4.40 -5.97
CA ARG A 67 -5.05 -4.97 -5.82
C ARG A 67 -5.05 -6.10 -4.80
N GLY A 68 -4.05 -6.98 -4.82
CA GLY A 68 -3.90 -8.07 -3.85
C GLY A 68 -3.79 -7.56 -2.42
N VAL A 69 -2.94 -6.56 -2.19
CA VAL A 69 -2.66 -6.01 -0.84
C VAL A 69 -3.73 -5.04 -0.35
N THR A 70 -4.60 -4.53 -1.22
CA THR A 70 -5.65 -3.57 -0.83
C THR A 70 -6.64 -4.22 0.15
N PRO A 71 -6.79 -3.69 1.38
CA PRO A 71 -7.81 -4.12 2.31
C PRO A 71 -9.15 -3.43 2.01
N ASP A 72 -10.24 -4.18 2.04
CA ASP A 72 -11.60 -3.62 1.91
C ASP A 72 -12.19 -3.21 3.27
N ILE A 73 -11.79 -3.91 4.34
CA ILE A 73 -12.19 -3.64 5.72
C ILE A 73 -10.96 -3.49 6.61
N ALA A 74 -11.05 -2.59 7.60
CA ALA A 74 -10.08 -2.48 8.69
C ALA A 74 -10.80 -2.27 10.01
N VAL A 75 -10.07 -2.41 11.10
CA VAL A 75 -10.55 -2.06 12.43
C VAL A 75 -10.14 -0.64 12.81
N LYS A 76 -11.04 0.07 13.50
CA LYS A 76 -10.77 1.36 14.13
C LYS A 76 -11.14 1.27 15.60
N ALA A 77 -10.25 1.75 16.47
CA ALA A 77 -10.55 1.82 17.89
C ALA A 77 -11.63 2.88 18.15
N ARG A 78 -12.71 2.47 18.82
CA ARG A 78 -13.78 3.37 19.31
C ARG A 78 -14.00 3.11 20.80
N ARG A 79 -14.11 4.18 21.58
CA ARG A 79 -14.37 4.08 23.02
C ARG A 79 -15.88 4.26 23.27
N VAL A 80 -16.51 3.26 23.88
CA VAL A 80 -17.96 3.24 24.18
C VAL A 80 -18.15 2.64 25.57
N GLY A 81 -18.93 3.29 26.43
CA GLY A 81 -19.27 2.74 27.76
C GLY A 81 -18.06 2.46 28.65
N GLY A 82 -16.97 3.23 28.53
CA GLY A 82 -15.74 3.05 29.31
C GLY A 82 -14.69 2.12 28.70
N SER A 83 -15.09 1.17 27.85
CA SER A 83 -14.21 0.21 27.16
C SER A 83 -13.85 0.63 25.73
N THR A 84 -12.72 0.12 25.21
CA THR A 84 -12.27 0.38 23.84
C THR A 84 -12.52 -0.85 22.98
N HIS A 85 -13.36 -0.70 21.95
CA HIS A 85 -13.69 -1.76 21.01
C HIS A 85 -13.00 -1.53 19.67
N GLN A 86 -12.59 -2.64 19.02
CA GLN A 86 -12.12 -2.62 17.64
C GLN A 86 -13.34 -2.71 16.73
N VAL A 87 -13.75 -1.59 16.15
CA VAL A 87 -14.92 -1.51 15.28
C VAL A 87 -14.51 -1.74 13.83
N PRO A 88 -15.06 -2.73 13.11
CA PRO A 88 -14.81 -2.92 11.70
C PRO A 88 -15.47 -1.84 10.84
N ILE A 89 -14.67 -1.15 10.02
CA ILE A 89 -15.09 -0.06 9.13
C ILE A 89 -14.61 -0.36 7.71
N GLU A 90 -15.47 -0.07 6.74
CA GLU A 90 -15.17 -0.16 5.32
C GLU A 90 -14.20 0.93 4.88
N ILE A 91 -13.24 0.56 4.04
CA ILE A 91 -12.16 1.46 3.62
C ILE A 91 -12.48 2.00 2.24
N GLY A 92 -12.48 3.33 2.10
CA GLY A 92 -12.61 3.98 0.80
C GLY A 92 -11.44 3.68 -0.13
N SER A 93 -11.69 3.66 -1.45
CA SER A 93 -10.70 3.24 -2.47
C SER A 93 -9.36 3.99 -2.42
N THR A 94 -9.38 5.30 -2.16
CA THR A 94 -8.17 6.12 -2.01
C THR A 94 -7.36 5.74 -0.76
N GLN A 95 -8.04 5.45 0.35
CA GLN A 95 -7.41 5.04 1.60
C GLN A 95 -6.85 3.61 1.48
N GLY A 96 -7.59 2.70 0.85
CA GLY A 96 -7.16 1.33 0.59
C GLY A 96 -5.87 1.27 -0.24
N LYS A 97 -5.81 2.04 -1.34
CA LYS A 97 -4.58 2.17 -2.15
C LYS A 97 -3.41 2.73 -1.34
N ALA A 98 -3.67 3.73 -0.49
CA ALA A 98 -2.62 4.33 0.34
C ALA A 98 -2.09 3.35 1.41
N LEU A 99 -2.96 2.53 2.02
CA LEU A 99 -2.59 1.47 2.95
C LEU A 99 -1.79 0.37 2.24
N ALA A 100 -2.25 -0.07 1.06
CA ALA A 100 -1.58 -1.10 0.28
C ALA A 100 -0.13 -0.69 -0.06
N ILE A 101 0.06 0.52 -0.59
CA ILE A 101 1.39 1.05 -0.90
C ILE A 101 2.26 1.15 0.37
N ARG A 102 1.67 1.52 1.51
CA ARG A 102 2.40 1.62 2.79
C ARG A 102 2.87 0.26 3.28
N TRP A 103 2.01 -0.76 3.23
CA TRP A 103 2.37 -2.12 3.62
C TRP A 103 3.41 -2.73 2.70
N LEU A 104 3.25 -2.59 1.39
CA LEU A 104 4.25 -3.00 0.40
C LEU A 104 5.63 -2.38 0.68
N LEU A 105 5.69 -1.07 0.90
CA LEU A 105 6.95 -0.39 1.22
C LEU A 105 7.51 -0.78 2.58
N GLY A 106 6.66 -1.03 3.57
CA GLY A 106 7.06 -1.52 4.89
C GLY A 106 7.71 -2.90 4.82
N ALA A 107 7.03 -3.85 4.17
CA ALA A 107 7.54 -5.20 3.93
C ALA A 107 8.84 -5.17 3.11
N SER A 108 8.85 -4.43 2.00
CA SER A 108 10.04 -4.25 1.15
C SER A 108 11.26 -3.73 1.93
N ARG A 109 11.06 -2.85 2.92
CA ARG A 109 12.18 -2.30 3.72
C ARG A 109 12.74 -3.34 4.69
N LYS A 110 11.88 -4.18 5.27
CA LYS A 110 12.25 -5.23 6.24
C LYS A 110 12.91 -6.45 5.57
N ARG A 111 12.62 -6.68 4.29
CA ARG A 111 13.12 -7.83 3.53
C ARG A 111 14.65 -7.92 3.53
N PRO A 112 15.25 -9.13 3.60
CA PRO A 112 16.69 -9.32 3.38
C PRO A 112 17.10 -8.96 1.95
N GLY A 113 18.31 -8.44 1.78
CA GLY A 113 18.88 -8.07 0.48
C GLY A 113 19.67 -6.75 0.53
N ARG A 114 20.55 -6.54 -0.45
CA ARG A 114 21.43 -5.36 -0.49
C ARG A 114 20.71 -4.10 -0.98
N ASN A 115 20.10 -4.15 -2.16
CA ASN A 115 19.58 -2.97 -2.83
C ASN A 115 18.07 -2.79 -2.62
N MET A 116 17.62 -1.57 -2.30
CA MET A 116 16.19 -1.27 -2.15
C MET A 116 15.38 -1.59 -3.41
N ALA A 117 15.95 -1.37 -4.59
CA ALA A 117 15.31 -1.72 -5.86
C ALA A 117 15.06 -3.23 -5.99
N PHE A 118 15.99 -4.06 -5.48
CA PHE A 118 15.84 -5.51 -5.47
C PHE A 118 14.80 -5.97 -4.45
N LYS A 119 14.82 -5.37 -3.25
CA LYS A 119 13.83 -5.70 -2.21
C LYS A 119 12.41 -5.37 -2.69
N LEU A 120 12.22 -4.17 -3.26
CA LEU A 120 10.93 -3.71 -3.77
C LEU A 120 10.45 -4.54 -4.96
N SER A 121 11.34 -4.88 -5.90
CA SER A 121 10.93 -5.73 -7.03
C SER A 121 10.52 -7.12 -6.60
N SER A 122 11.21 -7.69 -5.60
CA SER A 122 10.90 -9.03 -5.10
C SER A 122 9.59 -9.04 -4.32
N GLU A 123 9.35 -8.03 -3.47
CA GLU A 123 8.09 -7.89 -2.75
C GLU A 123 6.90 -7.68 -3.68
N LEU A 124 7.06 -6.89 -4.76
CA LEU A 124 5.99 -6.70 -5.75
C LEU A 124 5.67 -7.98 -6.53
N VAL A 125 6.68 -8.79 -6.86
CA VAL A 125 6.47 -10.07 -7.53
C VAL A 125 5.74 -11.05 -6.61
N ASP A 126 6.14 -11.14 -5.35
CA ASP A 126 5.50 -12.02 -4.37
C ASP A 126 4.05 -11.57 -4.11
N ALA A 127 3.84 -10.28 -3.87
CA ALA A 127 2.50 -9.73 -3.64
C ALA A 127 1.57 -9.92 -4.86
N ALA A 128 2.10 -9.86 -6.08
CA ALA A 128 1.32 -10.15 -7.28
C ALA A 128 0.89 -11.63 -7.36
N LYS A 129 1.70 -12.54 -6.81
CA LYS A 129 1.39 -13.97 -6.69
C LYS A 129 0.51 -14.31 -5.47
N GLY A 130 0.16 -13.32 -4.65
CA GLY A 130 -0.61 -13.53 -3.42
C GLY A 130 0.23 -14.04 -2.24
N SER A 131 1.56 -13.84 -2.27
CA SER A 131 2.46 -14.19 -1.18
C SER A 131 3.21 -12.97 -0.65
N GLY A 132 3.90 -13.14 0.49
CA GLY A 132 4.71 -12.10 1.11
C GLY A 132 4.06 -11.43 2.32
N ASP A 133 4.88 -10.67 3.05
CA ASP A 133 4.49 -10.08 4.33
C ASP A 133 3.39 -9.01 4.16
N ALA A 134 3.37 -8.33 3.02
CA ALA A 134 2.33 -7.35 2.72
C ALA A 134 0.93 -7.99 2.58
N ILE A 135 0.84 -9.17 1.96
CA ILE A 135 -0.41 -9.93 1.83
C ILE A 135 -0.83 -10.51 3.17
N ARG A 136 0.11 -11.13 3.89
CA ARG A 136 -0.13 -11.61 5.26
C ARG A 136 -0.69 -10.50 6.15
N LYS A 137 -0.17 -9.27 6.01
CA LYS A 137 -0.67 -8.13 6.79
C LYS A 137 -2.13 -7.80 6.48
N LYS A 138 -2.54 -7.87 5.21
CA LYS A 138 -3.95 -7.71 4.81
C LYS A 138 -4.81 -8.80 5.43
N GLU A 139 -4.40 -10.06 5.32
CA GLU A 139 -5.15 -11.20 5.87
C GLU A 139 -5.30 -11.09 7.39
N GLU A 140 -4.26 -10.72 8.11
CA GLU A 140 -4.33 -10.44 9.55
C GLU A 140 -5.34 -9.34 9.89
N THR A 141 -5.39 -8.27 9.07
CA THR A 141 -6.37 -7.19 9.28
C THR A 141 -7.80 -7.62 8.99
N HIS A 142 -8.01 -8.48 7.99
CA HIS A 142 -9.33 -9.04 7.67
C HIS A 142 -9.79 -10.01 8.76
N ARG A 143 -8.93 -10.93 9.17
CA ARG A 143 -9.20 -11.85 10.29
C ARG A 143 -9.57 -11.11 11.57
N MET A 144 -8.87 -10.02 11.88
CA MET A 144 -9.17 -9.18 13.04
C MET A 144 -10.51 -8.44 12.90
N ALA A 145 -10.83 -7.96 11.70
CA ALA A 145 -12.11 -7.31 11.42
C ALA A 145 -13.29 -8.29 11.52
N GLU A 146 -13.12 -9.52 10.99
CA GLU A 146 -14.12 -10.58 11.07
C GLU A 146 -14.38 -11.04 12.50
N ALA A 147 -13.32 -11.23 13.29
CA ALA A 147 -13.43 -11.58 14.71
C ALA A 147 -14.21 -10.53 15.51
N ASN A 148 -14.18 -9.26 15.09
CA ASN A 148 -14.86 -8.15 15.74
C ASN A 148 -16.14 -7.71 15.00
N ARG A 149 -16.67 -8.54 14.09
CA ARG A 149 -17.85 -8.21 13.27
C ARG A 149 -19.06 -7.80 14.10
N ALA A 150 -19.21 -8.37 15.30
CA ALA A 150 -20.26 -8.01 16.25
C ALA A 150 -20.30 -6.52 16.58
N PHE A 151 -19.14 -5.83 16.62
CA PHE A 151 -19.05 -4.41 16.97
C PHE A 151 -19.31 -3.46 15.78
N ALA A 152 -19.63 -3.97 14.59
CA ALA A 152 -19.86 -3.16 13.39
C ALA A 152 -21.06 -2.20 13.50
N HIS A 153 -21.97 -2.42 14.45
CA HIS A 153 -23.08 -1.50 14.73
C HIS A 153 -22.60 -0.17 15.33
N PHE A 154 -21.41 -0.12 15.91
CA PHE A 154 -20.79 1.11 16.40
C PHE A 154 -20.01 1.86 15.30
N ARG A 155 -20.46 1.81 14.04
CA ARG A 155 -19.85 2.59 12.94
C ARG A 155 -20.09 4.09 13.09
#